data_AF-A0A533SLA2-F1
#
_entry.id   AF-A0A533SLA2-F1
#
_cell.length_a   1.000
_cell.length_b   1.000
_cell.length_c   1.000
_cell.angle_alpha   90.00
_cell.angle_beta   90.00
_cell.angle_gamma   90.00
#
_symmetry.space_group_name_H-M   'P 1'
#
loop_
_entity.id
_entity.type
_entity.pdbx_description
1 polymer ?
#
loop_
_entity_poly.entity_id
_entity_poly.type
_entity_poly.pdbx_seq_one_letter_code
_entity_poly.pdbx_strand_id
1 'polypeptide(L)'
;MAAGDTVKTGADGRVGLFFSDGSQVMLEPDTEIALAAGDGIALTLAGGQLWAAANTAAISVDAGGPVAAGTAVGFDVAKEGEKVTVSSVGGNTTFTAGGSSATVAAGQVSVSEGNGAPSAPAAIEVKNALRIVVEGEALLYLADPSGRAVGYHPTREYMVSQIPDGWYSGEKSRPQTITVPNPEPGEYTILLVAAGNQAGWKMAVGTAGADLVYTERKDSSTITWGTPTGITLKISIGADGTPVVDEMSAIWTLYTDPPGKAAVSDDLKRLKISFGETVPAWANQ
;
A
#
# COMPACT_ATOMS: atom_id res chain seq x y z
N MET A 1 -20.65 7.07 -3.72
CA MET A 1 -20.41 6.98 -5.17
C MET A 1 -21.29 5.89 -5.71
N ALA A 2 -21.74 6.04 -6.95
CA ALA A 2 -22.57 5.08 -7.68
C ALA A 2 -21.88 4.70 -9.01
N ALA A 3 -22.38 3.64 -9.65
CA ALA A 3 -21.94 3.30 -11.00
C ALA A 3 -22.17 4.49 -11.95
N GLY A 4 -21.18 4.77 -12.79
CA GLY A 4 -21.11 5.94 -13.66
C GLY A 4 -20.34 7.13 -13.07
N ASP A 5 -20.08 7.15 -11.77
CA ASP A 5 -19.24 8.19 -11.18
C ASP A 5 -17.79 8.03 -11.66
N THR A 6 -17.13 9.15 -11.97
CA THR A 6 -15.74 9.20 -12.41
C THR A 6 -14.87 9.86 -11.35
N VAL A 7 -13.67 9.33 -11.15
CA VAL A 7 -12.65 9.90 -10.26
C VAL A 7 -11.36 10.10 -11.06
N LYS A 8 -10.79 11.30 -10.96
CA LYS A 8 -9.57 11.67 -11.67
C LYS A 8 -8.58 12.35 -10.73
N THR A 9 -7.31 11.98 -10.84
CA THR A 9 -6.19 12.66 -10.19
C THR A 9 -5.48 13.60 -11.16
N GLY A 10 -4.85 14.65 -10.63
CA GLY A 10 -3.95 15.51 -11.40
C GLY A 10 -2.51 14.96 -11.40
N ALA A 11 -1.59 15.71 -12.02
CA ALA A 11 -0.18 15.32 -12.20
C ALA A 11 0.61 15.07 -10.91
N ASP A 12 0.18 15.66 -9.78
CA ASP A 12 0.75 15.40 -8.46
C ASP A 12 -0.32 14.85 -7.48
N GLY A 13 -1.53 14.61 -7.99
CA GLY A 13 -2.69 14.27 -7.19
C GLY A 13 -2.76 12.77 -6.93
N ARG A 14 -3.21 12.40 -5.73
CA ARG A 14 -3.50 11.01 -5.36
C ARG A 14 -4.84 10.95 -4.66
N VAL A 15 -5.58 9.86 -4.85
CA VAL A 15 -6.89 9.66 -4.20
C VAL A 15 -7.01 8.24 -3.69
N GLY A 16 -7.25 8.11 -2.38
CA GLY A 16 -7.63 6.86 -1.74
C GLY A 16 -9.16 6.72 -1.67
N LEU A 17 -9.68 5.60 -2.15
CA LEU A 17 -11.08 5.20 -2.01
C LEU A 17 -11.16 4.06 -1.01
N PHE A 18 -12.05 4.20 -0.03
CA PHE A 18 -12.30 3.21 1.00
C PHE A 18 -13.74 2.73 0.88
N PHE A 19 -13.92 1.42 0.75
CA PHE A 19 -15.23 0.79 0.65
C PHE A 19 -15.70 0.29 2.01
N SER A 20 -17.02 0.12 2.17
CA SER A 20 -17.63 -0.26 3.44
C SER A 20 -17.21 -1.65 3.95
N ASP A 21 -16.71 -2.50 3.06
CA ASP A 21 -16.19 -3.84 3.40
C ASP A 21 -14.69 -3.82 3.74
N GLY A 22 -14.06 -2.64 3.80
CA GLY A 22 -12.64 -2.48 4.05
C GLY A 22 -11.74 -2.64 2.82
N SER A 23 -12.30 -2.92 1.64
CA SER A 23 -11.55 -2.87 0.39
C SER A 23 -11.08 -1.45 0.10
N GLN A 24 -9.96 -1.34 -0.62
CA GLN A 24 -9.24 -0.09 -0.83
C GLN A 24 -8.78 0.04 -2.27
N VAL A 25 -8.80 1.27 -2.78
CA VAL A 25 -8.21 1.62 -4.08
C VAL A 25 -7.41 2.89 -3.90
N MET A 26 -6.20 2.94 -4.43
CA MET A 26 -5.38 4.13 -4.49
C MET A 26 -5.14 4.48 -5.95
N LEU A 27 -5.50 5.71 -6.33
CA LEU A 27 -5.19 6.25 -7.65
C LEU A 27 -3.87 7.00 -7.58
N GLU A 28 -2.95 6.62 -8.45
CA GLU A 28 -1.69 7.32 -8.68
C GLU A 28 -1.93 8.65 -9.42
N PRO A 29 -0.92 9.51 -9.58
CA PRO A 29 -1.04 10.68 -10.44
C PRO A 29 -1.50 10.36 -11.86
N ASP A 30 -2.14 11.35 -12.51
CA ASP A 30 -2.66 11.25 -13.88
C ASP A 30 -3.53 10.01 -14.16
N THR A 31 -4.29 9.59 -13.15
CA THR A 31 -5.14 8.40 -13.21
C THR A 31 -6.60 8.77 -13.28
N GLU A 32 -7.33 8.11 -14.17
CA GLU A 32 -8.76 8.31 -14.34
C GLU A 32 -9.48 6.96 -14.32
N ILE A 33 -10.45 6.85 -13.41
CA ILE A 33 -11.32 5.69 -13.30
C ILE A 33 -12.80 6.08 -13.40
N ALA A 34 -13.62 5.11 -13.80
CA ALA A 34 -15.06 5.14 -13.63
C ALA A 34 -15.52 3.96 -12.78
N LEU A 35 -16.49 4.18 -11.90
CA LEU A 35 -17.17 3.08 -11.21
C LEU A 35 -18.11 2.39 -12.20
N ALA A 36 -17.99 1.08 -12.34
CA ALA A 36 -18.86 0.27 -13.18
C ALA A 36 -19.92 -0.45 -12.34
N ALA A 37 -21.02 -0.81 -12.96
CA ALA A 37 -21.99 -1.73 -12.37
C ALA A 37 -21.43 -3.16 -12.44
N GLY A 38 -21.60 -3.95 -11.37
CA GLY A 38 -21.15 -5.33 -11.33
C GLY A 38 -21.32 -5.96 -9.95
N ASP A 39 -20.96 -7.23 -9.85
CA ASP A 39 -20.84 -7.93 -8.58
C ASP A 39 -19.53 -7.51 -7.89
N GLY A 40 -19.63 -6.95 -6.68
CA GLY A 40 -18.47 -6.44 -5.95
C GLY A 40 -18.07 -5.01 -6.35
N ILE A 41 -16.77 -4.75 -6.42
CA ILE A 41 -16.19 -3.45 -6.76
C ILE A 41 -15.67 -3.50 -8.20
N ALA A 42 -16.43 -2.93 -9.12
CA ALA A 42 -16.06 -2.89 -10.53
C ALA A 42 -15.59 -1.48 -10.94
N LEU A 43 -14.42 -1.41 -11.56
CA LEU A 43 -13.78 -0.17 -12.00
C LEU A 43 -13.38 -0.28 -13.47
N THR A 44 -13.47 0.83 -14.20
CA THR A 44 -12.85 0.98 -15.52
C THR A 44 -11.69 1.96 -15.41
N LEU A 45 -10.49 1.56 -15.82
CA LEU A 45 -9.29 2.39 -15.88
C LEU A 45 -9.11 2.97 -17.29
N ALA A 46 -9.32 4.28 -17.43
CA ALA A 46 -9.17 4.97 -18.69
C ALA A 46 -7.68 5.11 -19.07
N GLY A 47 -6.84 5.42 -18.07
CA GLY A 47 -5.39 5.56 -18.16
C GLY A 47 -4.77 5.86 -16.79
N GLY A 48 -3.45 5.73 -16.69
CA GLY A 48 -2.70 5.93 -15.44
C GLY A 48 -2.49 4.62 -14.68
N GLN A 49 -2.35 4.69 -13.37
CA GLN A 49 -2.07 3.55 -12.50
C GLN A 49 -2.94 3.59 -11.24
N LEU A 50 -3.39 2.42 -10.82
CA LEU A 50 -4.00 2.26 -9.52
C LEU A 50 -3.48 1.04 -8.81
N TRP A 51 -3.54 1.09 -7.49
CA TRP A 51 -3.44 -0.06 -6.61
C TRP A 51 -4.83 -0.39 -6.05
N ALA A 52 -5.14 -1.67 -5.92
CA ALA A 52 -6.41 -2.17 -5.44
C ALA A 52 -6.19 -3.32 -4.45
N ALA A 53 -6.92 -3.30 -3.33
CA ALA A 53 -7.05 -4.45 -2.44
C ALA A 53 -8.51 -4.78 -2.17
N ALA A 54 -8.87 -6.03 -2.44
CA ALA A 54 -10.12 -6.63 -2.04
C ALA A 54 -10.00 -7.23 -0.63
N ASN A 55 -10.99 -6.94 0.22
CA ASN A 55 -11.15 -7.60 1.49
C ASN A 55 -12.10 -8.80 1.36
N THR A 56 -13.41 -8.54 1.27
CA THR A 56 -14.44 -9.59 1.19
C THR A 56 -15.14 -9.59 -0.16
N ALA A 57 -15.45 -8.41 -0.71
CA ALA A 57 -15.96 -8.30 -2.06
C ALA A 57 -14.83 -8.51 -3.08
N ALA A 58 -15.16 -9.13 -4.21
CA ALA A 58 -14.26 -9.16 -5.36
C ALA A 58 -14.04 -7.73 -5.88
N ILE A 59 -12.83 -7.44 -6.34
CA ILE A 59 -12.51 -6.22 -7.08
C ILE A 59 -12.09 -6.58 -8.50
N SER A 60 -12.60 -5.84 -9.48
CA SER A 60 -12.26 -6.00 -10.90
C SER A 60 -11.95 -4.65 -11.54
N VAL A 61 -10.86 -4.59 -12.29
CA VAL A 61 -10.38 -3.39 -12.99
C VAL A 61 -10.30 -3.70 -14.48
N ASP A 62 -11.19 -3.12 -15.27
CA ASP A 62 -11.17 -3.18 -16.73
C ASP A 62 -10.37 -2.01 -17.30
N ALA A 63 -9.27 -2.29 -17.99
CA ALA A 63 -8.37 -1.31 -18.58
C ALA A 63 -8.68 -1.05 -20.07
N GLY A 64 -9.91 -1.28 -20.53
CA GLY A 64 -10.33 -1.12 -21.93
C GLY A 64 -10.29 -2.44 -22.72
N GLY A 65 -10.61 -3.54 -22.06
CA GLY A 65 -10.50 -4.90 -22.58
C GLY A 65 -9.75 -5.83 -21.62
N PRO A 66 -8.52 -5.50 -21.18
CA PRO A 66 -7.77 -6.31 -20.25
C PRO A 66 -8.34 -6.11 -18.84
N VAL A 67 -8.65 -7.20 -18.15
CA VAL A 67 -9.31 -7.17 -16.84
C VAL A 67 -8.43 -7.84 -15.80
N ALA A 68 -8.10 -7.12 -14.73
CA ALA A 68 -7.50 -7.67 -13.53
C ALA A 68 -8.58 -7.86 -12.46
N ALA A 69 -8.71 -9.05 -11.88
CA ALA A 69 -9.73 -9.31 -10.88
C ALA A 69 -9.28 -10.30 -9.81
N GLY A 70 -9.84 -10.17 -8.61
CA GLY A 70 -9.66 -11.15 -7.54
C GLY A 70 -10.47 -10.84 -6.30
N THR A 71 -10.44 -11.76 -5.34
CA THR A 71 -11.05 -11.62 -4.00
C THR A 71 -9.98 -11.91 -2.97
N ALA A 72 -9.99 -11.18 -1.84
CA ALA A 72 -8.93 -11.27 -0.84
C ALA A 72 -7.52 -11.15 -1.48
N VAL A 73 -7.35 -10.11 -2.29
CA VAL A 73 -6.18 -9.91 -3.15
C VAL A 73 -5.71 -8.46 -3.02
N GLY A 74 -4.43 -8.20 -3.26
CA GLY A 74 -3.86 -6.88 -3.52
C GLY A 74 -3.13 -6.89 -4.85
N PHE A 75 -3.38 -5.92 -5.73
CA PHE A 75 -2.71 -5.82 -7.02
C PHE A 75 -2.66 -4.38 -7.55
N ASP A 76 -1.72 -4.14 -8.46
CA ASP A 76 -1.61 -2.92 -9.24
C ASP A 76 -2.06 -3.16 -10.68
N VAL A 77 -2.65 -2.13 -11.27
CA VAL A 77 -2.93 -2.06 -12.71
C VAL A 77 -2.41 -0.74 -13.24
N ALA A 78 -1.48 -0.82 -14.19
CA ALA A 78 -0.97 0.34 -14.92
C ALA A 78 -1.37 0.25 -16.39
N LYS A 79 -1.88 1.34 -16.95
CA LYS A 79 -2.25 1.46 -18.36
C LYS A 79 -1.51 2.62 -19.01
N GLU A 80 -0.65 2.27 -19.97
CA GLU A 80 0.16 3.18 -20.77
C GLU A 80 -0.19 2.99 -22.26
N GLY A 81 -1.11 3.81 -22.77
CA GLY A 81 -1.67 3.62 -24.11
C GLY A 81 -2.40 2.28 -24.21
N GLU A 82 -1.90 1.41 -25.08
CA GLU A 82 -2.44 0.06 -25.33
C GLU A 82 -1.78 -1.02 -24.45
N LYS A 83 -0.76 -0.67 -23.65
CA LYS A 83 -0.08 -1.59 -22.75
C LYS A 83 -0.75 -1.57 -21.38
N VAL A 84 -1.11 -2.75 -20.88
CA VAL A 84 -1.64 -2.96 -19.52
C VAL A 84 -0.72 -3.89 -18.77
N THR A 85 -0.23 -3.43 -17.62
CA THR A 85 0.62 -4.19 -16.70
C THR A 85 -0.17 -4.49 -15.44
N VAL A 86 -0.16 -5.76 -15.02
CA VAL A 86 -0.79 -6.20 -13.77
C VAL A 86 0.26 -6.87 -12.90
N SER A 87 0.45 -6.37 -11.68
CA SER A 87 1.29 -7.01 -10.66
C SER A 87 0.46 -7.36 -9.44
N SER A 88 0.65 -8.55 -8.88
CA SER A 88 -0.06 -8.98 -7.68
C SER A 88 0.88 -8.89 -6.49
N VAL A 89 0.42 -8.28 -5.40
CA VAL A 89 1.23 -8.03 -4.19
C VAL A 89 0.79 -8.91 -3.02
N GLY A 90 -0.45 -9.40 -3.04
CA GLY A 90 -0.99 -10.31 -2.05
C GLY A 90 -2.12 -11.14 -2.65
N GLY A 91 -2.15 -12.44 -2.39
CA GLY A 91 -3.10 -13.35 -3.04
C GLY A 91 -2.82 -13.53 -4.54
N ASN A 92 -3.81 -14.10 -5.24
CA ASN A 92 -3.73 -14.38 -6.68
C ASN A 92 -4.69 -13.49 -7.46
N THR A 93 -4.15 -12.75 -8.42
CA THR A 93 -4.92 -11.92 -9.35
C THR A 93 -5.14 -12.69 -10.65
N THR A 94 -6.39 -12.75 -11.12
CA THR A 94 -6.68 -13.25 -12.46
C THR A 94 -6.57 -12.09 -13.45
N PHE A 95 -5.69 -12.22 -14.44
CA PHE A 95 -5.54 -11.26 -15.52
C PHE A 95 -6.06 -11.85 -16.82
N THR A 96 -7.12 -11.27 -17.37
CA THR A 96 -7.79 -11.74 -18.59
C THR A 96 -7.63 -10.71 -19.70
N ALA A 97 -7.11 -11.12 -20.86
CA ALA A 97 -6.99 -10.28 -22.05
C ALA A 97 -6.94 -11.15 -23.32
N GLY A 98 -7.36 -10.62 -24.47
CA GLY A 98 -7.29 -11.35 -25.75
C GLY A 98 -7.97 -12.73 -25.75
N GLY A 99 -9.03 -12.91 -24.95
CA GLY A 99 -9.73 -14.19 -24.77
C GLY A 99 -8.97 -15.26 -23.98
N SER A 100 -7.83 -14.91 -23.37
CA SER A 100 -7.01 -15.79 -22.52
C SER A 100 -6.92 -15.25 -21.10
N SER A 101 -6.55 -16.09 -20.14
CA SER A 101 -6.34 -15.69 -18.74
C SER A 101 -5.03 -16.24 -18.19
N ALA A 102 -4.40 -15.46 -17.33
CA ALA A 102 -3.23 -15.85 -16.54
C ALA A 102 -3.51 -15.60 -15.05
N THR A 103 -2.96 -16.44 -14.18
CA THR A 103 -2.97 -16.20 -12.73
C THR A 103 -1.66 -15.54 -12.34
N VAL A 104 -1.72 -14.29 -11.91
CA VAL A 104 -0.58 -13.52 -11.40
C VAL A 104 -0.54 -13.71 -9.89
N ALA A 105 0.42 -14.48 -9.39
CA ALA A 105 0.59 -14.69 -7.96
C ALA A 105 1.32 -13.50 -7.30
N ALA A 106 1.28 -13.43 -5.97
CA ALA A 106 2.03 -12.42 -5.21
C ALA A 106 3.52 -12.37 -5.62
N GLY A 107 4.05 -11.18 -5.84
CA GLY A 107 5.42 -10.95 -6.33
C GLY A 107 5.61 -11.26 -7.82
N GLN A 108 4.52 -11.41 -8.59
CA GLN A 108 4.57 -11.61 -10.04
C GLN A 108 3.92 -10.47 -10.81
N VAL A 109 4.33 -10.34 -12.07
CA VAL A 109 3.81 -9.40 -13.04
C VAL A 109 3.46 -10.10 -14.34
N SER A 110 2.41 -9.64 -15.00
CA SER A 110 2.02 -10.03 -16.35
C SER A 110 1.61 -8.79 -17.15
N VAL A 111 1.82 -8.83 -18.46
CA VAL A 111 1.60 -7.70 -19.37
C VAL A 111 0.71 -8.13 -20.53
N SER A 112 -0.20 -7.26 -20.94
CA SER A 112 -0.93 -7.35 -22.21
C SER A 112 -0.62 -6.11 -23.05
N GLU A 113 -0.39 -6.30 -24.35
CA GLU A 113 -0.22 -5.21 -25.31
C GLU A 113 -1.32 -5.28 -26.37
N GLY A 114 -2.04 -4.17 -26.60
CA GLY A 114 -3.05 -4.06 -27.65
C GLY A 114 -4.19 -5.07 -27.52
N ASN A 115 -4.64 -5.32 -26.29
CA ASN A 115 -5.63 -6.37 -25.96
C ASN A 115 -5.19 -7.80 -26.32
N GLY A 116 -3.90 -8.03 -26.56
CA GLY A 116 -3.33 -9.37 -26.75
C GLY A 116 -3.46 -10.24 -25.50
N ALA A 117 -3.22 -11.54 -25.65
CA ALA A 117 -3.19 -12.46 -24.52
C ALA A 117 -2.15 -12.00 -23.47
N PRO A 118 -2.42 -12.19 -22.16
CA PRO A 118 -1.43 -11.89 -21.12
C PRO A 118 -0.13 -12.66 -21.34
N SER A 119 1.00 -12.02 -21.05
CA SER A 119 2.29 -12.70 -20.98
C SER A 119 2.26 -13.76 -19.87
N ALA A 120 3.13 -14.77 -19.98
CA ALA A 120 3.37 -15.67 -18.86
C ALA A 120 3.78 -14.83 -17.62
N PRO A 121 3.17 -15.06 -16.44
CA PRO A 121 3.56 -14.36 -15.22
C PRO A 121 5.05 -14.57 -14.92
N ALA A 122 5.75 -13.48 -14.69
CA ALA A 122 7.17 -13.47 -14.34
C ALA A 122 7.34 -12.91 -12.92
N ALA A 123 8.38 -13.33 -12.21
CA ALA A 123 8.72 -12.71 -10.94
C ALA A 123 9.07 -11.23 -11.14
N ILE A 124 8.60 -10.37 -10.24
CA ILE A 124 9.00 -8.96 -10.20
C ILE A 124 10.48 -8.91 -9.85
N GLU A 125 11.25 -8.22 -10.68
CA GLU A 125 12.69 -8.07 -10.45
C GLU A 125 12.91 -7.16 -9.24
N VAL A 126 13.37 -7.72 -8.13
CA VAL A 126 13.80 -6.95 -6.95
C VAL A 126 15.29 -6.66 -7.09
N LYS A 127 15.61 -5.42 -7.48
CA LYS A 127 17.01 -4.99 -7.59
C LYS A 127 17.59 -4.70 -6.23
N ASN A 128 16.80 -4.03 -5.39
CA ASN A 128 17.16 -3.65 -4.04
C ASN A 128 15.91 -3.62 -3.15
N ALA A 129 16.05 -3.58 -1.83
CA ALA A 129 14.93 -3.29 -0.94
C ALA A 129 15.31 -2.36 0.20
N LEU A 130 14.36 -1.61 0.72
CA LEU A 130 14.43 -0.98 2.04
C LEU A 130 13.89 -1.96 3.06
N ARG A 131 14.58 -2.12 4.19
CA ARG A 131 14.14 -2.99 5.29
C ARG A 131 14.15 -2.20 6.60
N ILE A 132 13.04 -2.25 7.31
CA ILE A 132 12.86 -1.64 8.62
C ILE A 132 12.53 -2.76 9.61
N VAL A 133 13.28 -2.85 10.70
CA VAL A 133 13.13 -3.85 11.73
C VAL A 133 12.90 -3.13 13.05
N VAL A 134 11.84 -3.49 13.77
CA VAL A 134 11.50 -2.94 15.08
C VAL A 134 11.42 -4.07 16.11
N GLU A 135 12.26 -3.99 17.12
CA GLU A 135 12.20 -4.80 18.34
C GLU A 135 11.43 -4.06 19.44
N GLY A 136 10.72 -4.81 20.29
CA GLY A 136 9.93 -4.27 21.40
C GLY A 136 8.43 -4.31 21.14
N GLU A 137 7.66 -3.63 22.00
CA GLU A 137 6.19 -3.59 21.90
C GLU A 137 5.72 -2.32 21.17
N ALA A 138 6.28 -2.09 19.99
CA ALA A 138 5.84 -1.06 19.06
C ALA A 138 5.27 -1.70 17.79
N LEU A 139 4.14 -1.17 17.32
CA LEU A 139 3.54 -1.50 16.03
C LEU A 139 4.12 -0.57 14.98
N LEU A 140 4.55 -1.16 13.86
CA LEU A 140 5.25 -0.48 12.80
C LEU A 140 4.30 -0.15 11.64
N TYR A 141 4.33 1.11 11.21
CA TYR A 141 3.67 1.63 10.02
C TYR A 141 4.69 2.42 9.22
N LEU A 142 4.71 2.22 7.91
CA LEU A 142 5.54 2.96 6.98
C LEU A 142 4.65 3.55 5.88
N ALA A 143 4.77 4.84 5.63
CA ALA A 143 4.31 5.47 4.41
C ALA A 143 5.51 5.82 3.52
N ASP A 144 5.38 5.61 2.21
CA ASP A 144 6.38 5.96 1.21
C ASP A 144 6.21 7.41 0.70
N PRO A 145 7.12 7.92 -0.16
CA PRO A 145 7.05 9.27 -0.70
C PRO A 145 5.79 9.54 -1.51
N SER A 146 5.20 8.46 -2.03
CA SER A 146 3.95 8.42 -2.79
C SER A 146 2.72 8.35 -1.86
N GLY A 147 2.89 8.39 -0.54
CA GLY A 147 1.81 8.34 0.45
C GLY A 147 1.12 6.97 0.56
N ARG A 148 1.63 5.94 -0.11
CA ARG A 148 1.19 4.55 0.06
C ARG A 148 1.76 4.03 1.36
N ALA A 149 1.05 3.14 2.04
CA ALA A 149 1.51 2.62 3.32
C ALA A 149 1.52 1.09 3.44
N VAL A 150 2.40 0.59 4.30
CA VAL A 150 2.45 -0.81 4.72
C VAL A 150 2.68 -0.88 6.23
N GLY A 151 2.10 -1.87 6.91
CA GLY A 151 2.22 -2.03 8.36
C GLY A 151 0.88 -1.95 9.08
N TYR A 152 0.87 -1.53 10.35
CA TYR A 152 -0.33 -1.44 11.18
C TYR A 152 -0.81 0.00 11.36
N HIS A 153 -2.03 0.32 10.90
CA HIS A 153 -2.53 1.69 10.93
C HIS A 153 -2.79 2.18 12.36
N PRO A 154 -2.20 3.32 12.79
CA PRO A 154 -2.20 3.75 14.20
C PRO A 154 -3.56 4.08 14.79
N THR A 155 -4.48 4.61 13.98
CA THR A 155 -5.79 5.09 14.45
C THR A 155 -6.98 4.27 13.97
N ARG A 156 -6.73 3.30 13.08
CA ARG A 156 -7.79 2.50 12.45
C ARG A 156 -7.69 1.02 12.80
N GLU A 157 -6.63 0.62 13.50
CA GLU A 157 -6.46 -0.71 14.08
C GLU A 157 -6.52 -1.86 13.05
N TYR A 158 -6.07 -1.62 11.82
CA TYR A 158 -5.98 -2.63 10.77
C TYR A 158 -4.64 -2.59 10.03
N MET A 159 -4.27 -3.72 9.43
CA MET A 159 -3.07 -3.84 8.59
C MET A 159 -3.28 -3.19 7.21
N VAL A 160 -2.29 -2.43 6.76
CA VAL A 160 -2.23 -1.78 5.46
C VAL A 160 -1.10 -2.44 4.65
N SER A 161 -1.29 -2.57 3.34
CA SER A 161 -0.28 -3.10 2.41
C SER A 161 -0.53 -2.53 1.01
N GLN A 162 -0.44 -1.20 0.93
CA GLN A 162 -0.63 -0.39 -0.27
C GLN A 162 0.66 -0.14 -1.05
N ILE A 163 1.82 -0.37 -0.44
CA ILE A 163 3.11 -0.26 -1.13
C ILE A 163 3.28 -1.51 -2.00
N PRO A 164 3.51 -1.39 -3.32
CA PRO A 164 3.68 -2.52 -4.20
C PRO A 164 4.77 -3.47 -3.72
N ASP A 165 4.41 -4.75 -3.59
CA ASP A 165 5.25 -5.83 -3.04
C ASP A 165 5.83 -5.54 -1.64
N GLY A 166 5.31 -4.51 -0.98
CA GLY A 166 5.63 -4.14 0.38
C GLY A 166 5.11 -5.20 1.34
N TRP A 167 6.01 -5.77 2.13
CA TRP A 167 5.70 -6.83 3.07
C TRP A 167 5.82 -6.34 4.51
N TYR A 168 4.90 -6.78 5.36
CA TYR A 168 4.93 -6.54 6.80
C TYR A 168 4.78 -7.87 7.55
N SER A 169 5.63 -8.11 8.55
CA SER A 169 5.63 -9.36 9.29
C SER A 169 4.42 -9.56 10.21
N GLY A 170 3.57 -8.54 10.39
CA GLY A 170 2.34 -8.63 11.18
C GLY A 170 2.49 -8.12 12.62
N GLU A 171 1.35 -7.71 13.20
CA GLU A 171 1.27 -7.07 14.52
C GLU A 171 1.80 -7.94 15.67
N LYS A 172 1.76 -9.27 15.50
CA LYS A 172 2.15 -10.27 16.51
C LYS A 172 3.62 -10.68 16.39
N SER A 173 4.29 -10.31 15.31
CA SER A 173 5.69 -10.68 15.07
C SER A 173 6.65 -9.87 15.93
N ARG A 174 7.72 -10.50 16.41
CA ARG A 174 8.80 -9.87 17.19
C ARG A 174 10.15 -10.45 16.71
N PRO A 175 11.03 -9.67 16.05
CA PRO A 175 10.82 -8.27 15.66
C PRO A 175 9.71 -8.10 14.61
N GLN A 176 9.10 -6.92 14.59
CA GLN A 176 8.30 -6.49 13.45
C GLN A 176 9.23 -6.07 12.32
N THR A 177 8.89 -6.43 11.09
CA THR A 177 9.71 -6.11 9.92
C THR A 177 8.81 -5.59 8.81
N ILE A 178 9.21 -4.48 8.19
CA ILE A 178 8.71 -4.04 6.89
C ILE A 178 9.83 -4.18 5.87
N THR A 179 9.49 -4.71 4.69
CA THR A 179 10.37 -4.71 3.52
C THR A 179 9.65 -4.01 2.38
N VAL A 180 10.30 -3.02 1.77
CA VAL A 180 9.82 -2.33 0.56
C VAL A 180 10.82 -2.64 -0.56
N PRO A 181 10.47 -3.53 -1.50
CA PRO A 181 11.30 -3.78 -2.66
C PRO A 181 11.29 -2.56 -3.59
N ASN A 182 12.40 -2.37 -4.30
CA ASN A 182 12.62 -1.29 -5.25
C ASN A 182 12.12 0.08 -4.73
N PRO A 183 12.58 0.54 -3.55
CA PRO A 183 12.03 1.74 -2.92
C PRO A 183 12.24 2.97 -3.83
N GLU A 184 11.23 3.83 -3.90
CA GLU A 184 11.33 5.12 -4.57
C GLU A 184 12.23 6.08 -3.75
N PRO A 185 13.02 6.94 -4.40
CA PRO A 185 13.70 8.03 -3.69
C PRO A 185 12.67 9.02 -3.13
N GLY A 186 12.97 9.57 -1.95
CA GLY A 186 12.14 10.61 -1.34
C GLY A 186 12.01 10.44 0.17
N GLU A 187 10.98 11.07 0.72
CA GLU A 187 10.70 11.06 2.15
C GLU A 187 9.70 9.97 2.53
N TYR A 188 10.13 9.04 3.37
CA TYR A 188 9.30 8.03 4.00
C TYR A 188 8.92 8.49 5.41
N THR A 189 7.68 8.20 5.82
CA THR A 189 7.21 8.44 7.18
C THR A 189 7.01 7.12 7.90
N ILE A 190 7.75 6.90 8.98
CA ILE A 190 7.54 5.77 9.88
C ILE A 190 6.69 6.26 11.05
N LEU A 191 5.63 5.52 11.40
CA LEU A 191 4.90 5.72 12.64
C LEU A 191 5.10 4.47 13.52
N LEU A 192 5.49 4.71 14.76
CA LEU A 192 5.57 3.69 15.80
C LEU A 192 4.45 3.92 16.82
N VAL A 193 3.65 2.89 17.06
CA VAL A 193 2.53 2.94 18.01
C VAL A 193 2.82 2.00 19.16
N ALA A 194 2.71 2.49 20.39
CA ALA A 194 2.85 1.62 21.56
C ALA A 194 1.74 0.55 21.57
N ALA A 195 2.15 -0.71 21.63
CA ALA A 195 1.27 -1.86 21.85
C ALA A 195 1.02 -2.15 23.35
N GLY A 196 1.59 -1.34 24.24
CA GLY A 196 1.52 -1.49 25.70
C GLY A 196 2.02 -0.25 26.46
N ASN A 197 1.97 -0.26 27.80
CA ASN A 197 2.42 0.87 28.62
C ASN A 197 3.96 0.97 28.64
N GLN A 198 4.50 2.08 28.14
CA GLN A 198 5.93 2.42 28.18
C GLN A 198 6.85 1.34 27.59
N ALA A 199 6.53 0.88 26.39
CA ALA A 199 7.37 -0.07 25.68
C ALA A 199 8.67 0.59 25.21
N GLY A 200 9.80 0.09 25.72
CA GLY A 200 11.08 0.34 25.07
C GLY A 200 11.10 -0.36 23.71
N TRP A 201 11.62 0.32 22.70
CA TRP A 201 11.78 -0.22 21.35
C TRP A 201 13.19 0.04 20.83
N LYS A 202 13.58 -0.73 19.82
CA LYS A 202 14.78 -0.49 19.02
C LYS A 202 14.39 -0.63 17.55
N MET A 203 14.83 0.31 16.74
CA MET A 203 14.65 0.25 15.29
C MET A 203 16.00 0.09 14.60
N ALA A 204 16.02 -0.71 13.54
CA ALA A 204 17.09 -0.76 12.58
C ALA A 204 16.50 -0.51 11.19
N VAL A 205 17.20 0.31 10.40
CA VAL A 205 16.84 0.59 9.00
C VAL A 205 18.04 0.20 8.15
N GLY A 206 17.82 -0.49 7.05
CA GLY A 206 18.89 -0.89 6.15
C GLY A 206 18.36 -1.22 4.78
N THR A 207 19.27 -1.61 3.89
CA THR A 207 18.90 -2.05 2.55
C THR A 207 19.17 -3.53 2.37
N ALA A 208 18.26 -4.20 1.66
CA ALA A 208 18.41 -5.61 1.33
C ALA A 208 19.07 -5.76 -0.05
N GLY A 209 20.25 -6.37 -0.02
CA GLY A 209 20.97 -7.06 -1.10
C GLY A 209 21.59 -8.34 -0.52
N ALA A 210 22.31 -9.14 -1.33
CA ALA A 210 22.86 -10.45 -0.91
C ALA A 210 23.68 -10.42 0.40
N ASP A 211 24.21 -9.25 0.75
CA ASP A 211 24.70 -8.93 2.08
C ASP A 211 23.90 -7.76 2.64
N LEU A 212 23.13 -8.01 3.72
CA LEU A 212 22.35 -7.00 4.42
C LEU A 212 23.29 -5.94 5.02
N VAL A 213 23.43 -4.78 4.37
CA VAL A 213 24.14 -3.65 4.97
C VAL A 213 23.15 -2.92 5.88
N TYR A 214 23.17 -3.31 7.15
CA TYR A 214 22.42 -2.63 8.20
C TYR A 214 23.11 -1.31 8.53
N THR A 215 22.45 -0.17 8.30
CA THR A 215 22.79 1.07 9.00
C THR A 215 22.02 1.08 10.32
N GLU A 216 22.59 0.44 11.33
CA GLU A 216 21.97 0.41 12.65
C GLU A 216 21.97 1.81 13.28
N ARG A 217 20.80 2.43 13.34
CA ARG A 217 20.56 3.61 14.17
C ARG A 217 19.60 3.25 15.31
N LYS A 218 20.19 2.77 16.41
CA LYS A 218 19.49 2.45 17.66
C LYS A 218 19.07 3.71 18.38
N ASP A 219 17.84 4.18 18.14
CA ASP A 219 17.20 5.14 19.01
C ASP A 219 16.30 4.37 19.99
N SER A 220 16.69 4.29 21.26
CA SER A 220 15.84 3.74 22.33
C SER A 220 15.02 4.88 22.92
N SER A 221 13.70 4.82 22.79
CA SER A 221 12.79 5.73 23.49
C SER A 221 11.57 4.97 24.01
N THR A 222 10.82 5.58 24.92
CA THR A 222 9.53 5.05 25.39
C THR A 222 8.40 5.66 24.58
N ILE A 223 7.55 4.84 23.96
CA ILE A 223 6.32 5.33 23.32
C ILE A 223 5.19 5.26 24.35
N THR A 224 4.39 6.33 24.44
CA THR A 224 3.20 6.37 25.29
C THR A 224 2.03 5.80 24.52
N TRP A 225 1.20 4.99 25.18
CA TRP A 225 0.00 4.44 24.58
C TRP A 225 -0.91 5.55 24.04
N GLY A 226 -1.45 5.36 22.84
CA GLY A 226 -2.32 6.33 22.17
C GLY A 226 -1.60 7.54 21.54
N THR A 227 -0.27 7.58 21.53
CA THR A 227 0.46 8.68 20.88
C THR A 227 1.51 8.14 19.90
N PRO A 228 1.23 8.13 18.59
CA PRO A 228 2.20 7.66 17.61
C PRO A 228 3.45 8.53 17.62
N THR A 229 4.60 7.88 17.58
CA THR A 229 5.90 8.50 17.36
C THR A 229 6.19 8.45 15.87
N GLY A 230 6.27 9.61 15.22
CA GLY A 230 6.65 9.75 13.83
C GLY A 230 8.16 9.92 13.68
N ILE A 231 8.73 9.27 12.66
CA ILE A 231 10.13 9.36 12.27
C ILE A 231 10.14 9.59 10.77
N THR A 232 10.87 10.61 10.30
CA THR A 232 11.10 10.81 8.87
C THR A 232 12.41 10.15 8.44
N LEU A 233 12.36 9.46 7.31
CA LEU A 233 13.46 8.78 6.67
C LEU A 233 13.59 9.29 5.23
N LYS A 234 14.69 9.96 4.90
CA LYS A 234 14.99 10.35 3.53
C LYS A 234 15.87 9.31 2.86
N ILE A 235 15.39 8.83 1.71
CA ILE A 235 16.07 7.81 0.90
C ILE A 235 16.45 8.43 -0.45
N SER A 236 17.72 8.28 -0.84
CA SER A 236 18.18 8.45 -2.22
C SER A 236 18.52 7.10 -2.84
N ILE A 237 18.68 7.09 -4.17
CA ILE A 237 19.11 5.89 -4.91
C ILE A 237 20.52 6.13 -5.46
N GLY A 238 21.45 5.27 -5.05
CA GLY A 238 22.83 5.26 -5.53
C GLY A 238 22.93 4.91 -7.03
N ALA A 239 24.08 5.16 -7.62
CA ALA A 239 24.31 4.89 -9.06
C ALA A 239 24.20 3.40 -9.44
N ASP A 240 24.34 2.51 -8.46
CA ASP A 240 24.16 1.06 -8.56
C ASP A 240 22.72 0.61 -8.27
N GLY A 241 21.80 1.56 -8.02
CA GLY A 241 20.41 1.30 -7.64
C GLY A 241 20.21 1.08 -6.15
N THR A 242 21.28 1.00 -5.35
CA THR A 242 21.18 0.72 -3.92
C THR A 242 20.54 1.91 -3.19
N PRO A 243 19.51 1.70 -2.35
CA PRO A 243 18.95 2.78 -1.55
C PRO A 243 19.98 3.26 -0.53
N VAL A 244 20.01 4.57 -0.28
CA VAL A 244 20.89 5.19 0.70
C VAL A 244 20.03 5.97 1.68
N VAL A 245 20.22 5.70 2.97
CA VAL A 245 19.58 6.48 4.04
C VAL A 245 20.37 7.78 4.21
N ASP A 246 19.87 8.86 3.63
CA ASP A 246 20.54 10.17 3.68
C ASP A 246 20.31 10.85 5.04
N GLU A 247 19.09 10.76 5.54
CA GLU A 247 18.67 11.41 6.77
C GLU A 247 17.65 10.54 7.50
N MET A 248 17.80 10.44 8.81
CA MET A 248 16.74 9.98 9.71
C MET A 248 16.59 11.06 10.78
N SER A 249 15.46 11.74 10.80
CA SER A 249 15.25 12.91 11.65
C SER A 249 13.94 12.88 12.43
N ALA A 250 14.05 13.52 13.59
CA ALA A 250 13.09 13.81 14.66
C ALA A 250 11.93 12.84 14.90
N ILE A 251 11.87 12.38 16.15
CA ILE A 251 10.67 11.88 16.81
C ILE A 251 9.70 13.05 16.99
N TRP A 252 8.65 13.14 16.19
CA TRP A 252 7.49 13.94 16.57
C TRP A 252 6.44 13.05 17.21
N THR A 253 5.99 13.45 18.38
CA THR A 253 4.81 12.87 19.00
C THR A 253 3.59 13.45 18.29
N LEU A 254 2.93 12.65 17.46
CA LEU A 254 1.66 13.06 16.87
C LEU A 254 0.62 13.02 17.97
N TYR A 255 0.25 14.17 18.52
CA TYR A 255 -0.89 14.26 19.44
C TYR A 255 -2.17 13.95 18.66
N THR A 256 -2.62 12.71 18.71
CA THR A 256 -4.00 12.36 18.37
C THR A 256 -4.84 12.56 19.62
N ASP A 257 -5.32 13.78 19.86
CA ASP A 257 -6.36 14.02 20.85
C ASP A 257 -7.73 13.59 20.26
N PRO A 258 -8.59 12.84 20.98
CA PRO A 258 -10.03 12.80 20.69
C PRO A 258 -10.72 13.84 21.60
N PRO A 259 -11.33 14.95 21.13
CA PRO A 259 -12.44 14.98 20.17
C PRO A 259 -12.55 16.29 19.34
N GLY A 260 -12.54 16.20 18.01
CA GLY A 260 -12.81 17.37 17.17
C GLY A 260 -13.17 16.96 15.77
N LYS A 261 -14.48 16.93 15.49
CA LYS A 261 -15.04 16.86 14.13
C LYS A 261 -14.24 17.81 13.23
N ALA A 262 -13.54 17.28 12.24
CA ALA A 262 -13.20 18.08 11.07
C ALA A 262 -14.52 18.65 10.55
N ALA A 263 -14.62 19.97 10.45
CA ALA A 263 -15.74 20.65 9.85
C ALA A 263 -15.79 20.22 8.39
N VAL A 264 -16.61 19.21 8.11
CA VAL A 264 -16.99 18.85 6.76
C VAL A 264 -18.02 19.88 6.32
N SER A 265 -17.80 20.50 5.16
CA SER A 265 -18.80 21.40 4.56
C SER A 265 -20.16 20.72 4.48
N ASP A 266 -21.24 21.50 4.56
CA ASP A 266 -22.61 21.00 4.68
C ASP A 266 -23.03 20.01 3.58
N ASP A 267 -22.29 19.97 2.46
CA ASP A 267 -22.54 19.10 1.30
C ASP A 267 -22.18 17.61 1.52
N LEU A 268 -21.37 17.27 2.52
CA LEU A 268 -20.94 15.88 2.80
C LEU A 268 -21.75 15.19 3.91
N LYS A 269 -22.75 15.85 4.49
CA LYS A 269 -23.58 15.33 5.61
C LYS A 269 -24.50 14.14 5.25
N ARG A 270 -24.42 13.59 4.03
CA ARG A 270 -25.26 12.46 3.59
C ARG A 270 -24.57 11.10 3.49
N LEU A 271 -23.28 10.99 3.83
CA LEU A 271 -22.62 9.69 3.90
C LEU A 271 -22.63 9.15 5.35
N LYS A 272 -23.49 8.17 5.63
CA LYS A 272 -23.34 7.33 6.83
C LYS A 272 -22.07 6.49 6.65
N ILE A 273 -20.98 6.90 7.29
CA ILE A 273 -19.80 6.06 7.46
C ILE A 273 -20.10 5.11 8.63
N SER A 274 -20.22 3.82 8.33
CA SER A 274 -20.36 2.77 9.35
C SER A 274 -18.98 2.16 9.57
N PHE A 275 -18.55 2.02 10.82
CA PHE A 275 -17.33 1.31 11.18
C PHE A 275 -17.64 -0.19 11.25
N GLY A 276 -16.96 -0.99 10.43
CA GLY A 276 -16.94 -2.45 10.53
C GLY A 276 -15.50 -2.91 10.74
N GLU A 277 -15.25 -3.67 11.79
CA GLU A 277 -14.01 -4.42 11.97
C GLU A 277 -13.99 -5.57 10.94
N THR A 278 -13.22 -5.42 9.87
CA THR A 278 -12.90 -6.54 8.99
C THR A 278 -11.43 -6.45 8.59
N VAL A 279 -10.59 -7.24 9.26
CA VAL A 279 -9.21 -7.49 8.84
C VAL A 279 -9.23 -8.24 7.50
N PRO A 280 -8.44 -7.83 6.48
CA PRO A 280 -8.34 -8.57 5.23
C PRO A 280 -7.91 -10.02 5.46
N ALA A 281 -8.69 -10.98 4.97
CA ALA A 281 -8.46 -12.41 5.21
C ALA A 281 -7.08 -12.91 4.70
N TRP A 282 -6.50 -12.24 3.71
CA TRP A 282 -5.19 -12.56 3.14
C TRP A 282 -4.00 -12.07 3.98
N ALA A 283 -4.19 -11.10 4.88
CA ALA A 283 -3.13 -10.61 5.77
C ALA A 283 -2.74 -11.62 6.87
N ASN A 284 -3.47 -12.74 6.97
CA ASN A 284 -3.25 -13.82 7.95
C ASN A 284 -2.63 -15.10 7.33
N GLN A 285 -2.23 -15.08 6.05
CA GLN A 285 -1.60 -16.22 5.37
C GLN A 285 -0.07 -16.10 5.34
#